data_AF-A0A8T3PU28-F1
#
_entry.id   AF-A0A8T3PU28-F1
#
_cell.length_a   1.000
_cell.length_b   1.000
_cell.length_c   1.000
_cell.angle_alpha   90.00
_cell.angle_beta   90.00
_cell.angle_gamma   90.00
#
_symmetry.space_group_name_H-M   'P 1'
#
loop_
_entity.id
_entity.type
_entity.pdbx_description
1 polymer ?
#
loop_
_entity_poly.entity_id
_entity_poly.type
_entity_poly.pdbx_seq_one_letter_code
_entity_poly.pdbx_strand_id
1 'polypeptide(L)' 'MYIATVPNRNSPPAILLRESYREDGKVKNRTLANLTHWKPERIDALGRALKGEFDGLSGAPQSGEIYRCRLRPQAARR' A
#
# COMPACT_ATOMS: atom_id res chain seq x y z
N MET A 1 -0.10 2.73 9.11
CA MET A 1 0.17 2.78 7.65
C MET A 1 -1.03 3.36 6.95
N TYR A 2 -0.88 3.96 5.77
CA TYR A 2 -1.98 4.58 5.01
C TYR A 2 -1.72 4.54 3.50
N ILE A 3 -2.80 4.58 2.71
CA ILE A 3 -2.74 4.70 1.25
C ILE A 3 -2.76 6.19 0.89
N ALA A 4 -1.83 6.63 0.05
CA ALA A 4 -1.75 7.99 -0.46
C ALA A 4 -1.86 8.01 -2.00
N THR A 5 -2.69 8.91 -2.50
CA THR A 5 -2.83 9.21 -3.93
C THR A 5 -2.02 10.46 -4.25
N VAL A 6 -0.93 10.31 -5.00
CA VAL A 6 -0.02 11.42 -5.36
C VAL A 6 -0.27 11.80 -6.82
N PRO A 7 -0.74 13.03 -7.11
CA PRO A 7 -0.98 13.46 -8.48
C PRO A 7 0.33 13.58 -9.26
N ASN A 8 0.33 13.15 -10.52
CA ASN A 8 1.42 13.35 -11.46
C ASN A 8 1.00 14.36 -12.53
N ARG A 9 1.91 15.23 -12.99
CA ARG A 9 1.59 16.29 -13.97
C ARG A 9 1.13 15.74 -15.32
N ASN A 10 1.81 14.72 -15.83
CA ASN A 10 1.62 14.19 -17.19
C ASN A 10 1.29 12.69 -17.20
N SER A 11 0.89 12.12 -16.07
CA SER A 11 0.65 10.69 -15.93
C SER A 11 -0.45 10.43 -14.90
N PRO A 12 -1.04 9.22 -14.89
CA PRO A 12 -1.98 8.84 -13.84
C PRO A 12 -1.36 9.02 -12.45
N PRO A 13 -2.18 9.31 -11.42
CA PRO A 13 -1.68 9.48 -10.06
C PRO A 13 -1.04 8.19 -9.55
N ALA A 14 0.02 8.35 -8.74
CA ALA A 14 0.65 7.22 -8.08
C ALA A 14 -0.12 6.85 -6.81
N ILE A 15 -0.35 5.56 -6.60
CA ILE A 15 -0.94 5.03 -5.36
C ILE A 15 0.18 4.43 -4.53
N LEU A 16 0.40 4.94 -3.32
CA LEU A 16 1.53 4.57 -2.45
C LEU A 16 1.05 4.08 -1.08
N LEU A 17 1.64 2.99 -0.59
CA LEU A 17 1.53 2.60 0.81
C LEU A 17 2.61 3.32 1.61
N ARG A 18 2.20 4.05 2.65
CA ARG A 18 3.08 4.87 3.47
C ARG A 18 2.93 4.56 4.95
N GLU A 19 3.97 4.85 5.69
CA GLU A 19 4.02 4.71 7.14
C GLU A 19 4.60 5.96 7.79
N SER A 20 3.93 6.43 8.83
CA SER A 20 4.45 7.45 9.73
C SER A 20 5.17 6.78 10.89
N TYR A 21 6.36 7.25 11.22
CA TYR A 21 7.18 6.75 12.33
C TYR A 21 7.85 7.91 13.06
N ARG A 22 8.40 7.65 14.24
CA ARG A 22 9.20 8.62 14.99
C ARG A 22 10.67 8.25 14.95
N GLU A 23 11.50 9.24 14.65
CA GLU A 23 12.94 9.13 14.68
C GLU A 23 13.50 10.45 15.22
N ASP A 24 14.35 10.37 16.24
CA ASP A 24 14.93 11.53 16.94
C ASP A 24 13.88 12.55 17.41
N GLY A 25 12.77 12.07 17.97
CA GLY A 25 11.67 12.90 18.45
C GLY A 25 10.84 13.57 17.34
N LYS A 26 11.17 13.36 16.06
CA LYS A 26 10.45 13.93 14.91
C LYS A 26 9.57 12.88 14.24
N VAL A 27 8.37 13.28 13.83
CA VAL A 27 7.49 12.44 13.01
C VAL A 27 8.00 12.49 11.57
N LYS A 28 8.31 11.32 11.01
CA LYS A 28 8.76 11.13 9.62
C LYS A 28 7.79 10.21 8.89
N ASN A 29 7.82 10.25 7.57
CA ASN A 29 7.02 9.39 6.70
C ASN A 29 7.93 8.66 5.70
N ARG A 30 7.69 7.36 5.49
CA ARG A 30 8.37 6.57 4.46
C ARG A 30 7.37 5.87 3.53
N THR A 31 7.77 5.65 2.29
CA THR A 31 7.02 4.84 1.33
C THR A 31 7.45 3.39 1.49
N LEU A 32 6.49 2.49 1.73
CA LEU A 32 6.72 1.05 1.85
C LEU A 32 6.55 0.34 0.50
N ALA A 33 5.57 0.76 -0.31
CA ALA A 33 5.30 0.15 -1.61
C ALA A 33 4.62 1.13 -2.58
N ASN A 34 4.83 0.89 -3.88
CA ASN A 34 4.07 1.52 -4.97
C ASN A 34 3.00 0.54 -5.46
N LEU A 35 1.74 0.91 -5.27
CA LEU A 35 0.56 0.11 -5.58
C LEU A 35 -0.14 0.57 -6.87
N THR A 36 0.44 1.49 -7.63
CA THR A 36 -0.19 2.06 -8.86
C THR A 36 -0.57 1.00 -9.90
N HIS A 37 0.09 -0.16 -9.88
CA HIS A 37 -0.20 -1.28 -10.79
C HIS A 37 -1.28 -2.24 -10.27
N TRP A 38 -1.77 -2.05 -9.05
CA TRP A 38 -2.84 -2.88 -8.51
C TRP A 38 -4.18 -2.47 -9.12
N LYS A 39 -5.07 -3.46 -9.26
CA LYS A 39 -6.45 -3.19 -9.63
C LYS A 39 -7.15 -2.38 -8.52
N PRO A 40 -8.08 -1.47 -8.84
CA PRO A 40 -8.75 -0.61 -7.86
C PRO A 40 -9.39 -1.38 -6.70
N GLU A 41 -9.97 -2.55 -6.96
CA GLU A 41 -10.66 -3.35 -5.94
C GLU A 41 -9.70 -3.84 -4.86
N ARG A 42 -8.43 -4.07 -5.20
CA ARG A 42 -7.40 -4.46 -4.22
C ARG A 42 -6.95 -3.28 -3.38
N ILE A 43 -6.91 -2.09 -3.97
CA ILE A 43 -6.57 -0.85 -3.26
C ILE A 43 -7.67 -0.55 -2.24
N ASP A 44 -8.94 -0.69 -2.64
CA ASP A 44 -10.09 -0.53 -1.76
C ASP A 44 -10.06 -1.55 -0.61
N ALA A 45 -9.91 -2.84 -0.91
CA ALA A 45 -9.83 -3.89 0.11
C ALA A 45 -8.70 -3.66 1.11
N LEU A 46 -7.50 -3.25 0.66
CA LEU A 46 -6.40 -2.88 1.54
C LEU A 46 -6.74 -1.63 2.36
N GLY A 47 -7.39 -0.64 1.77
CA GLY A 47 -7.83 0.57 2.46
C GLY A 47 -8.79 0.25 3.61
N ARG A 48 -9.75 -0.66 3.39
CA ARG A 48 -10.69 -1.16 4.40
C ARG A 48 -9.97 -1.92 5.52
N ALA A 49 -9.00 -2.77 5.16
CA ALA A 49 -8.18 -3.47 6.14
C ALA A 49 -7.36 -2.50 7.02
N LEU A 50 -6.74 -1.47 6.44
CA LEU A 50 -5.99 -0.47 7.19
C LEU A 50 -6.86 0.41 8.10
N LYS A 51 -8.17 0.50 7.82
CA LYS A 51 -9.16 1.18 8.69
C LYS A 51 -9.64 0.29 9.84
N GLY A 52 -9.23 -0.98 9.89
CA GLY A 52 -9.64 -1.93 10.92
C GLY A 52 -11.01 -2.56 10.69
N GLU A 53 -11.57 -2.48 9.48
CA GLU A 53 -12.90 -3.08 9.17
C GLU A 53 -12.93 -4.61 9.36
N PHE A 54 -11.77 -5.26 9.46
CA PHE A 54 -11.62 -6.70 9.63
C PHE A 54 -11.10 -7.11 11.01
N ASP A 55 -10.80 -6.17 11.92
CA ASP A 55 -10.13 -6.46 13.21
C ASP A 55 -10.96 -7.33 14.15
N GLY A 56 -12.29 -7.33 13.98
CA GLY A 56 -13.24 -8.13 14.76
C GLY A 56 -13.70 -9.44 14.09
N LEU A 57 -13.13 -9.80 12.93
CA LEU A 57 -13.51 -11.04 12.25
C LEU A 57 -12.97 -12.26 13.01
N SER A 58 -13.86 -13.15 13.42
CA SER A 58 -13.53 -14.44 14.02
C SER A 58 -13.70 -15.58 13.00
N GLY A 59 -12.74 -16.49 12.93
CA GLY A 59 -12.78 -17.66 12.05
C GLY A 59 -11.38 -18.22 11.82
N ALA A 60 -11.29 -19.43 11.26
CA ALA A 60 -10.00 -19.95 10.79
C ALA A 60 -9.53 -19.11 9.58
N PRO A 61 -8.25 -18.71 9.52
CA PRO A 61 -7.73 -17.98 8.37
C PRO A 61 -7.85 -18.85 7.11
N GLN A 62 -8.56 -18.36 6.10
CA GLN A 62 -8.67 -19.00 4.81
C GLN A 62 -7.81 -18.27 3.79
N SER A 63 -6.83 -18.95 3.20
CA SER A 63 -6.02 -18.39 2.11
C SER A 63 -6.80 -18.49 0.79
N GLY A 64 -6.97 -17.35 0.12
CA GLY A 64 -7.48 -17.29 -1.25
C GLY A 64 -6.38 -17.46 -2.30
N GLU A 65 -6.73 -17.22 -3.57
CA GLU A 65 -5.76 -17.26 -4.67
C GLU A 65 -4.63 -16.23 -4.50
N ILE A 66 -3.39 -16.67 -4.70
CA ILE A 66 -2.22 -15.79 -4.65
C ILE A 66 -2.08 -15.05 -5.97
N TYR A 67 -2.41 -13.76 -5.98
CA TYR A 67 -2.21 -12.92 -7.14
C TYR A 67 -0.76 -12.42 -7.22
N ARG A 68 0.03 -12.95 -8.16
CA ARG A 68 1.38 -12.44 -8.44
C ARG A 68 1.32 -11.04 -9.05
N CYS A 69 1.76 -10.02 -8.31
CA CYS A 69 2.08 -8.72 -8.88
C CYS A 69 3.45 -8.82 -9.55
N ARG A 70 3.54 -8.62 -10.86
CA ARG A 70 4.82 -8.59 -11.58
C ARG A 70 5.59 -7.36 -11.09
N LEU A 71 6.51 -7.55 -10.13
CA LEU A 71 7.43 -6.50 -9.70
C LEU A 71 8.22 -6.07 -10.95
N ARG A 72 8.07 -4.81 -11.38
CA ARG A 72 9.06 -4.25 -12.30
C ARG A 72 10.40 -4.27 -11.55
N PRO A 73 11.49 -4.76 -12.16
CA PRO A 73 12.80 -4.63 -11.54
C PRO A 73 13.03 -3.16 -11.23
N GLN A 74 13.22 -2.83 -9.96
CA GLN A 74 13.72 -1.52 -9.60
C GLN A 74 15.11 -1.45 -10.21
N ALA A 75 15.28 -0.63 -11.26
CA ALA A 75 16.60 -0.32 -11.77
C ALA A 75 17.43 0.16 -10.59
N ALA A 76 18.49 -0.61 -10.27
CA ALA A 76 19.42 -0.31 -9.20
C ALA A 76 19.92 1.12 -9.42
N ARG A 77 19.45 2.06 -8.59
CA ARG A 77 20.06 3.37 -8.50
C ARG A 77 21.41 3.16 -7.84
N ARG A 78 22.48 3.34 -8.63
CA ARG A 78 23.82 3.63 -8.13
C ARG A 78 23.81 4.96 -7.37
#